data_AF-A0A7Y2YZ96-F1
#
_entry.id   AF-A0A7Y2YZ96-F1
#
_cell.length_a   1.000
_cell.length_b   1.000
_cell.length_c   1.000
_cell.angle_alpha   90.00
_cell.angle_beta   90.00
_cell.angle_gamma   90.00
#
_symmetry.space_group_name_H-M   'P 1'
#
loop_
_entity.id
_entity.type
_entity.pdbx_description
1 polymer ?
#
loop_
_entity_poly.entity_id
_entity_poly.type
_entity_poly.pdbx_seq_one_letter_code
_entity_poly.pdbx_strand_id
1 'polypeptide(L)'
;MNKALVVTVMVLTATLAQADTFELSDPAAEIMKELNESRDEARDEQSAEKSARVSRPEQGIGSTLCRQHVADKRGDSGRYAINLNWLQGFIDGVGYQRYITLGDDRLSPVYEPSEMESWIENHCSGNPSESLFDAAWAFVKTSG
;
A
#
# COMPACT_ATOMS: atom_id res chain seq x y z
N MET A 1 -80.21 -31.50 13.10
CA MET A 1 -80.08 -30.76 11.83
C MET A 1 -78.68 -30.14 11.84
N ASN A 2 -77.66 -30.50 11.07
CA ASN A 2 -77.51 -31.33 9.87
C ASN A 2 -76.15 -32.07 9.94
N LYS A 3 -76.18 -33.37 9.62
CA LYS A 3 -75.25 -34.16 8.78
C LYS A 3 -73.75 -34.13 9.16
N ALA A 4 -73.19 -35.11 9.87
CA ALA A 4 -72.87 -36.48 9.43
C ALA A 4 -72.11 -36.55 8.09
N LEU A 5 -70.84 -36.99 8.10
CA LEU A 5 -70.46 -38.24 7.43
C LEU A 5 -69.05 -38.70 7.84
N VAL A 6 -69.01 -39.87 8.45
CA VAL A 6 -67.84 -40.76 8.55
C VAL A 6 -67.60 -41.34 7.16
N VAL A 7 -66.34 -41.37 6.71
CA VAL A 7 -65.92 -42.26 5.61
C VAL A 7 -64.64 -42.97 6.03
N THR A 8 -64.82 -44.19 6.51
CA THR A 8 -63.79 -45.21 6.64
C THR A 8 -63.50 -45.75 5.24
N VAL A 9 -62.25 -45.71 4.78
CA VAL A 9 -61.77 -46.61 3.72
C VAL A 9 -60.39 -47.11 4.13
N MET A 10 -60.34 -48.38 4.54
CA MET A 10 -59.11 -49.18 4.50
C MET A 10 -58.73 -49.41 3.04
N VAL A 11 -57.50 -49.07 2.66
CA VAL A 11 -56.84 -49.70 1.51
C VAL A 11 -55.49 -50.23 2.00
N LEU A 12 -55.46 -51.53 2.30
CA LEU A 12 -54.24 -52.33 2.23
C LEU A 12 -53.92 -52.52 0.74
N THR A 13 -52.78 -52.03 0.26
CA THR A 13 -52.10 -52.65 -0.88
C THR A 13 -50.61 -52.31 -0.93
N ALA A 14 -49.85 -53.36 -1.24
CA ALA A 14 -48.53 -53.39 -1.84
C ALA A 14 -47.32 -53.01 -0.96
N THR A 15 -46.74 -54.06 -0.39
CA THR A 15 -45.30 -54.21 -0.18
C THR A 15 -44.52 -53.75 -1.42
N LEU A 16 -43.74 -52.67 -1.31
CA LEU A 16 -42.66 -52.36 -2.22
C LEU A 16 -41.35 -52.50 -1.45
N ALA A 17 -40.53 -53.43 -1.93
CA ALA A 17 -39.19 -53.70 -1.44
C ALA A 17 -38.40 -52.39 -1.29
N GLN A 18 -37.82 -52.18 -0.11
CA GLN A 18 -36.79 -51.16 0.08
C GLN A 18 -35.59 -51.60 -0.75
N ALA A 19 -35.41 -50.98 -1.91
CA ALA A 19 -34.12 -50.95 -2.57
C ALA A 19 -33.22 -50.09 -1.69
N ASP A 20 -32.17 -50.69 -1.11
CA ASP A 20 -31.10 -49.96 -0.46
C ASP A 20 -30.54 -48.94 -1.47
N THR A 21 -30.75 -47.68 -1.15
CA THR A 21 -30.15 -46.57 -1.87
C THR A 21 -28.68 -46.59 -1.52
N PHE A 22 -27.86 -47.08 -2.45
CA PHE A 22 -26.43 -46.89 -2.42
C PHE A 22 -26.18 -45.38 -2.55
N GLU A 23 -25.95 -44.70 -1.43
CA GLU A 23 -25.43 -43.33 -1.43
C GLU A 23 -24.05 -43.36 -2.07
N LEU A 24 -24.00 -43.04 -3.35
CA LEU A 24 -22.78 -42.73 -4.07
C LEU A 24 -22.29 -41.38 -3.52
N SER A 25 -21.55 -41.42 -2.42
CA SER A 25 -20.84 -40.25 -1.88
C SER A 25 -19.98 -39.68 -3.00
N ASP A 26 -20.30 -38.45 -3.43
CA ASP A 26 -19.59 -37.79 -4.53
C ASP A 26 -18.20 -37.37 -4.03
N PRO A 27 -17.12 -38.05 -4.44
CA PRO A 27 -15.77 -37.74 -3.99
C PRO A 27 -15.35 -36.32 -4.38
N ALA A 28 -16.04 -35.67 -5.33
CA ALA A 28 -15.76 -34.29 -5.70
C ALA A 28 -16.16 -33.29 -4.61
N ALA A 29 -17.15 -33.61 -3.77
CA ALA A 29 -17.60 -32.72 -2.70
C ALA A 29 -16.54 -32.59 -1.58
N GLU A 30 -15.86 -33.70 -1.27
CA GLU A 30 -14.82 -33.76 -0.24
C GLU A 30 -13.55 -33.04 -0.71
N ILE A 31 -13.17 -33.24 -1.97
CA ILE A 31 -12.04 -32.53 -2.61
C ILE A 31 -12.28 -31.01 -2.63
N MET A 32 -13.50 -30.56 -2.92
CA MET A 32 -13.84 -29.13 -2.95
C MET A 32 -13.83 -28.50 -1.54
N LYS A 33 -14.11 -29.28 -0.50
CA LYS A 33 -14.06 -28.82 0.88
C LYS A 33 -12.62 -28.60 1.34
N GLU A 34 -11.73 -29.57 1.10
CA GLU A 34 -10.31 -29.46 1.44
C GLU A 34 -9.61 -28.31 0.69
N LEU A 35 -9.97 -28.09 -0.58
CA LEU A 35 -9.47 -26.95 -1.38
C LEU A 35 -9.95 -25.59 -0.85
N ASN A 36 -11.17 -25.49 -0.32
CA ASN A 36 -11.65 -24.24 0.26
C ASN A 36 -11.00 -23.97 1.62
N GLU A 37 -10.86 -24.99 2.47
CA GLU A 37 -10.21 -24.87 3.79
C GLU A 37 -8.74 -24.45 3.65
N SER A 38 -7.98 -25.09 2.75
CA SER A 38 -6.57 -24.72 2.48
C SER A 38 -6.41 -23.31 1.87
N ARG A 39 -7.39 -22.85 1.07
CA ARG A 39 -7.39 -21.48 0.51
C ARG A 39 -7.66 -20.43 1.59
N ASP A 40 -8.54 -20.74 2.53
CA ASP A 40 -8.90 -19.83 3.61
C ASP A 40 -7.74 -19.71 4.63
N GLU A 41 -7.03 -20.80 4.92
CA GLU A 41 -5.79 -20.78 5.72
C GLU A 41 -4.70 -19.92 5.06
N ALA A 42 -4.46 -20.09 3.75
CA ALA A 42 -3.48 -19.30 3.02
C ALA A 42 -3.82 -17.79 2.99
N ARG A 43 -5.11 -17.45 2.99
CA ARG A 43 -5.58 -16.06 3.02
C ARG A 43 -5.33 -15.42 4.39
N ASP A 44 -5.49 -16.16 5.47
CA ASP A 44 -5.32 -15.66 6.83
C ASP A 44 -3.85 -15.45 7.18
N GLU A 45 -2.95 -16.32 6.71
CA GLU A 45 -1.50 -16.14 6.86
C GLU A 45 -1.00 -14.90 6.08
N GLN A 46 -1.52 -14.69 4.86
CA GLN A 46 -1.18 -13.51 4.05
C GLN A 46 -1.71 -12.21 4.68
N SER A 47 -2.86 -12.27 5.35
CA SER A 47 -3.47 -11.15 6.07
C SER A 47 -2.66 -10.77 7.31
N ALA A 48 -2.13 -11.76 8.04
CA ALA A 48 -1.26 -11.54 9.20
C ALA A 48 0.10 -10.93 8.82
N GLU A 49 0.74 -11.40 7.73
CA GLU A 49 2.00 -10.83 7.25
C GLU A 49 1.80 -9.39 6.73
N LYS A 50 0.70 -9.13 6.01
CA LYS A 50 0.36 -7.79 5.52
C LYS A 50 0.10 -6.82 6.67
N SER A 51 -0.52 -7.27 7.76
CA SER A 51 -0.79 -6.45 8.95
C SER A 51 0.49 -6.11 9.72
N ALA A 52 1.48 -7.02 9.77
CA ALA A 52 2.75 -6.80 10.46
C ALA A 52 3.68 -5.77 9.77
N ARG A 53 3.50 -5.49 8.47
CA ARG A 53 4.24 -4.42 7.76
C ARG A 53 3.69 -3.01 7.98
N VAL A 54 2.50 -2.86 8.59
CA VAL A 54 1.71 -1.61 8.55
C VAL A 54 1.83 -0.75 9.83
N SER A 55 2.86 -0.94 10.67
CA SER A 55 3.02 -0.15 11.90
C SER A 55 4.34 0.63 12.02
N ARG A 56 5.04 0.89 10.92
CA ARG A 56 6.08 1.94 10.93
C ARG A 56 5.42 3.25 10.49
N PRO A 57 5.55 4.35 11.25
CA PRO A 57 5.19 5.64 10.70
C PRO A 57 5.99 5.82 9.41
N GLU A 58 5.30 5.93 8.28
CA GLU A 58 5.95 6.19 7.00
C GLU A 58 6.61 7.56 7.08
N GLN A 59 7.91 7.58 7.35
CA GLN A 59 8.70 8.80 7.27
C GLN A 59 8.83 9.15 5.79
N GLY A 60 8.17 10.23 5.39
CA GLY A 60 8.29 10.78 4.04
C GLY A 60 9.74 11.19 3.75
N ILE A 61 10.13 11.19 2.47
CA ILE A 61 11.53 11.47 2.05
C ILE A 61 12.04 12.80 2.62
N GLY A 62 11.20 13.84 2.68
CA GLY A 62 11.57 15.13 3.26
C GLY A 62 11.99 15.08 4.73
N SER A 63 11.59 14.04 5.49
CA SER A 63 12.03 13.83 6.88
C SER A 63 13.38 13.12 7.00
N THR A 64 13.98 12.67 5.90
CA THR A 64 15.32 12.09 5.87
C THR A 64 16.31 13.10 6.42
N LEU A 65 17.13 12.69 7.39
CA LEU A 65 18.14 13.57 7.97
C LEU A 65 19.28 13.82 6.99
N CYS A 66 19.85 15.01 7.03
CA CYS A 66 21.00 15.40 6.21
C CYS A 66 22.20 14.46 6.37
N ARG A 67 22.50 14.00 7.60
CA ARG A 67 23.54 12.97 7.81
C ARG A 67 23.29 11.67 7.05
N GLN A 68 22.01 11.31 6.90
CA GLN A 68 21.61 10.09 6.23
C GLN A 68 21.67 10.26 4.72
N HIS A 69 21.25 11.42 4.19
CA HIS A 69 21.42 11.78 2.79
C HIS A 69 22.90 11.75 2.35
N VAL A 70 23.79 12.33 3.15
CA VAL A 70 25.24 12.32 2.87
C VAL A 70 25.82 10.90 2.92
N ALA A 71 25.34 10.06 3.85
CA ALA A 71 25.73 8.65 3.91
C ALA A 71 25.21 7.87 2.69
N ASP A 72 23.96 8.12 2.27
CA ASP A 72 23.31 7.47 1.12
C ASP A 72 24.07 7.75 -0.19
N LYS A 73 24.65 8.95 -0.35
CA LYS A 73 25.53 9.31 -1.48
C LYS A 73 26.80 8.44 -1.51
N ARG A 74 27.49 8.34 -0.37
CA ARG A 74 28.77 7.61 -0.26
C ARG A 74 28.61 6.12 -0.45
N GLY A 75 27.46 5.58 -0.06
CA GLY A 75 27.14 4.16 -0.18
C GLY A 75 26.61 3.74 -1.55
N ASP A 76 26.52 4.66 -2.52
CA ASP A 76 25.92 4.43 -3.84
C ASP A 76 24.53 3.76 -3.74
N SER A 77 23.72 4.26 -2.80
CA SER A 77 22.42 3.68 -2.52
C SER A 77 21.36 4.25 -3.46
N GLY A 78 20.39 3.42 -3.88
CA GLY A 78 19.21 3.89 -4.60
C GLY A 78 18.42 4.96 -3.82
N ARG A 79 18.60 5.05 -2.49
CA ARG A 79 18.00 6.10 -1.65
C ARG A 79 18.53 7.49 -1.99
N TYR A 80 19.80 7.61 -2.40
CA TYR A 80 20.35 8.90 -2.81
C TYR A 80 19.63 9.44 -4.05
N ALA A 81 19.43 8.61 -5.08
CA ALA A 81 18.66 9.00 -6.27
C ALA A 81 17.20 9.35 -5.94
N ILE A 82 16.58 8.63 -5.01
CA ILE A 82 15.23 8.95 -4.51
C ILE A 82 15.21 10.32 -3.82
N ASN A 83 16.23 10.61 -2.98
CA ASN A 83 16.36 11.90 -2.32
C ASN A 83 16.52 13.05 -3.33
N LEU A 84 17.37 12.88 -4.36
CA LEU A 84 17.57 13.88 -5.40
C LEU A 84 16.30 14.15 -6.21
N ASN A 85 15.57 13.11 -6.62
CA ASN A 85 14.29 13.29 -7.31
C ASN A 85 13.26 14.04 -6.46
N TRP A 86 13.22 13.75 -5.15
CA TRP A 86 12.33 14.46 -4.23
C TRP A 86 12.71 15.93 -4.08
N LEU A 87 14.01 16.23 -3.93
CA LEU A 87 14.54 17.60 -3.84
C LEU A 87 14.19 18.42 -5.09
N GLN A 88 14.46 17.86 -6.27
CA GLN A 88 14.13 18.48 -7.55
C GLN A 88 12.63 18.83 -7.63
N GLY A 89 11.76 17.84 -7.37
CA GLY A 89 10.31 18.05 -7.44
C GLY A 89 9.80 19.07 -6.42
N PHE A 90 10.39 19.12 -5.23
CA PHE A 90 10.05 20.13 -4.23
C PHE A 90 10.43 21.54 -4.71
N ILE A 91 11.66 21.72 -5.17
CA ILE A 91 12.17 23.03 -5.61
C ILE A 91 11.40 23.51 -6.83
N ASP A 92 11.14 22.64 -7.81
CA ASP A 92 10.35 22.96 -9.00
C ASP A 92 8.92 23.37 -8.62
N GLY A 93 8.29 22.65 -7.69
CA GLY A 93 6.95 22.95 -7.21
C GLY A 93 6.86 24.31 -6.50
N VAL A 94 7.85 24.61 -5.64
CA VAL A 94 7.90 25.90 -4.94
C VAL A 94 8.23 27.04 -5.90
N GLY A 95 9.18 26.85 -6.81
CA GLY A 95 9.53 27.81 -7.85
C GLY A 95 8.34 28.16 -8.73
N TYR A 96 7.61 27.15 -9.22
CA TYR A 96 6.39 27.35 -10.00
C TYR A 96 5.31 28.12 -9.22
N GLN A 97 5.08 27.77 -7.95
CA GLN A 97 4.11 28.48 -7.10
C GLN A 97 4.48 29.96 -6.90
N ARG A 98 5.76 30.27 -6.70
CA ARG A 98 6.23 31.66 -6.59
C ARG A 98 6.07 32.42 -7.90
N TYR A 99 6.38 31.80 -9.03
CA TYR A 99 6.17 32.41 -10.33
C TYR A 99 4.71 32.80 -10.57
N ILE A 100 3.76 31.88 -10.34
CA ILE A 100 2.34 32.17 -10.57
C ILE A 100 1.72 33.13 -9.54
N THR A 101 2.22 33.13 -8.30
CA THR A 101 1.62 33.92 -7.20
C THR A 101 2.25 35.30 -7.07
N LEU A 102 3.57 35.41 -7.26
CA LEU A 102 4.35 36.61 -6.99
C LEU A 102 4.96 37.22 -8.26
N GLY A 103 4.90 36.53 -9.40
CA GLY A 103 5.60 36.93 -10.62
C GLY A 103 7.13 36.80 -10.52
N ASP A 104 7.61 35.98 -9.57
CA ASP A 104 9.04 35.78 -9.30
C ASP A 104 9.59 34.61 -10.14
N ASP A 105 10.51 34.91 -11.05
CA ASP A 105 11.14 33.97 -11.98
C ASP A 105 12.53 33.50 -11.56
N ARG A 106 12.99 33.84 -10.35
CA ARG A 106 14.36 33.54 -9.89
C ARG A 106 14.61 32.05 -9.65
N LEU A 107 13.53 31.30 -9.39
CA LEU A 107 13.50 29.84 -9.28
C LEU A 107 12.83 29.18 -10.49
N SER A 108 12.69 29.90 -11.61
CA SER A 108 12.22 29.35 -12.90
C SER A 108 13.16 28.20 -13.33
N PRO A 109 12.73 27.25 -14.19
CA PRO A 109 13.18 25.85 -14.24
C PRO A 109 14.59 25.62 -14.84
N VAL A 110 15.50 26.56 -14.65
CA VAL A 110 16.86 26.60 -15.19
C VAL A 110 17.88 26.75 -14.06
N TYR A 111 17.65 26.12 -12.91
CA TYR A 111 18.79 25.81 -12.05
C TYR A 111 19.46 24.56 -12.59
N GLU A 112 20.78 24.59 -12.73
CA GLU A 112 21.53 23.41 -13.11
C GLU A 112 21.39 22.38 -11.97
N PRO A 113 20.94 21.14 -12.23
CA PRO A 113 20.76 20.12 -11.19
C PRO A 113 22.02 19.91 -10.34
N SER A 114 23.19 20.09 -10.95
CA SER A 114 24.50 20.00 -10.30
C SER A 114 24.75 21.11 -9.26
N GLU A 115 24.19 22.31 -9.44
CA GLU A 115 24.31 23.42 -8.49
C GLU A 115 23.44 23.18 -7.26
N MET A 116 22.20 22.72 -7.47
CA MET A 116 21.31 22.29 -6.38
C MET A 116 21.97 21.17 -5.57
N GLU A 117 22.42 20.11 -6.24
CA GLU A 117 23.07 18.96 -5.59
C GLU A 117 24.26 19.44 -4.73
N SER A 118 25.17 20.21 -5.33
CA SER A 118 26.36 20.73 -4.64
C SER A 118 26.00 21.61 -3.43
N TRP A 119 24.98 22.47 -3.57
CA TRP A 119 24.53 23.33 -2.48
C TRP A 119 23.93 22.51 -1.33
N ILE A 120 23.01 21.58 -1.65
CA ILE A 120 22.33 20.74 -0.65
C ILE A 120 23.35 19.87 0.10
N GLU A 121 24.37 19.37 -0.59
CA GLU A 121 25.42 18.55 0.04
C GLU A 121 26.29 19.34 1.00
N ASN A 122 26.68 20.54 0.61
CA ASN A 122 27.44 21.44 1.48
C ASN A 122 26.60 21.81 2.70
N HIS A 123 25.32 22.16 2.49
CA HIS A 123 24.39 22.48 3.58
C HIS A 123 24.20 21.29 4.52
N CYS A 124 23.94 20.10 4.00
CA CYS A 124 23.71 18.90 4.80
C CYS A 124 24.97 18.40 5.51
N SER A 125 26.15 18.63 4.95
CA SER A 125 27.42 18.33 5.63
C SER A 125 27.64 19.24 6.84
N GLY A 126 27.20 20.50 6.78
CA GLY A 126 27.24 21.45 7.90
C GLY A 126 26.11 21.28 8.91
N ASN A 127 24.96 20.73 8.50
CA ASN A 127 23.74 20.65 9.30
C ASN A 127 23.21 19.20 9.41
N PRO A 128 23.96 18.28 10.04
CA PRO A 128 23.66 16.84 9.97
C PRO A 128 22.34 16.41 10.64
N SER A 129 21.81 17.23 11.55
CA SER A 129 20.54 16.98 12.26
C SER A 129 19.31 17.56 11.58
N GLU A 130 19.49 18.40 10.56
CA GLU A 130 18.36 18.95 9.78
C GLU A 130 17.78 17.88 8.86
N SER A 131 16.52 18.11 8.46
CA SER A 131 15.85 17.25 7.48
C SER A 131 16.13 17.72 6.04
N LEU A 132 15.91 16.84 5.07
CA LEU A 132 15.97 17.21 3.65
C LEU A 132 14.97 18.31 3.30
N PHE A 133 13.81 18.35 3.97
CA PHE A 133 12.87 19.46 3.82
C PHE A 133 13.47 20.79 4.27
N ASP A 134 14.12 20.83 5.43
CA ASP A 134 14.76 22.05 5.94
C ASP A 134 15.87 22.53 4.99
N ALA A 135 16.68 21.60 4.48
CA ALA A 135 17.72 21.90 3.48
C ALA A 135 17.12 22.43 2.16
N ALA A 136 16.10 21.77 1.62
CA ALA A 136 15.42 22.21 0.40
C ALA A 136 14.78 23.60 0.55
N TRP A 137 14.16 23.84 1.71
CA TRP A 137 13.59 25.14 2.01
C TRP A 137 14.66 26.22 2.19
N ALA A 138 15.80 25.88 2.79
CA ALA A 138 16.93 26.78 2.90
C ALA A 138 17.47 27.15 1.51
N PHE A 139 17.62 26.19 0.59
CA PHE A 139 18.01 26.44 -0.80
C PHE A 139 17.06 27.42 -1.50
N VAL A 140 15.75 27.16 -1.44
CA VAL A 140 14.73 28.04 -2.03
C VAL A 140 14.84 29.49 -1.51
N LYS A 141 15.16 29.68 -0.23
CA LYS A 141 15.28 31.01 0.38
C LYS A 141 16.56 31.75 -0.02
N THR A 142 17.64 31.03 -0.29
CA THR A 142 18.95 31.62 -0.57
C THR A 142 19.22 31.78 -2.06
N SER A 143 18.61 30.93 -2.89
CA SER A 143 18.74 30.94 -4.35
C SER A 143 17.68 31.82 -5.05
N GLY A 144 16.74 32.41 -4.30
CA GLY A 144 15.62 33.22 -4.81
C GLY A 144 15.65 34.71 -4.46
#